data_AF-A0A672HL34-F1
#
_entry.id   AF-A0A672HL34-F1
#
_cell.length_a   1.000
_cell.length_b   1.000
_cell.length_c   1.000
_cell.angle_alpha   90.00
_cell.angle_beta   90.00
_cell.angle_gamma   90.00
#
_symmetry.space_group_name_H-M   'P 1'
#
loop_
_entity.id
_entity.type
_entity.pdbx_description
1 polymer ?
#
loop_
_entity_poly.entity_id
_entity_poly.type
_entity_poly.pdbx_seq_one_letter_code
_entity_poly.pdbx_strand_id
1 'polypeptide(L)'
;MNMDRFEKGPREILNPEIQKDLLVLEEQEGSVNFKFGVLFARDGQLTDDEMFSNEMGSESFDKFLNLLGDTVTLQGWAGYRGGLDTKNDTTGIKSIYTVYQGHELMFHVSTMLPYSKENKQQVERKRHIGNDIVTIVFQEGDDASSSFKPSMIRSHFTHIFALVRYNSQNDSYRLKIFSEESVPLFGPPLPSPPVFTDHHEFRDFLLVKLINGEKATLETPTFAQKRQRTLDMLIRSLYQDLMPDLHKNMLNRRSFSDVLPESPKSARKKEEARQAEFVRIGQALKLKTIVRGDAPTSLVTTGLCRKEPWESQPFCSTFPYEIVCADSWGQSLLAATDAAGVMLLDGKTLPPVQVFDRTMVVKQMHVLEPQDLLITRADKGKDARLYVFRLSTMKRGLEERQLVRSKCDTSRKGNFWTCLFLSLILNDTAA
;
A
#
# COMPACT_ATOMS: atom_id res chain seq x y z
N MET A 1 -7.29 22.70 13.23
CA MET A 1 -8.65 22.17 13.47
C MET A 1 -8.92 22.29 14.97
N ASN A 2 -10.00 22.95 15.36
CA ASN A 2 -10.44 23.01 16.76
C ASN A 2 -10.73 21.58 17.24
N MET A 3 -9.92 21.08 18.15
CA MET A 3 -10.14 19.83 18.86
C MET A 3 -11.17 20.02 19.99
N ASP A 4 -12.31 20.61 19.68
CA ASP A 4 -13.37 20.79 20.66
C ASP A 4 -14.11 19.46 20.87
N ARG A 5 -13.80 18.84 22.01
CA ARG A 5 -14.66 17.92 22.79
C ARG A 5 -15.07 16.60 22.12
N PHE A 6 -14.18 15.61 22.17
CA PHE A 6 -14.61 14.21 22.31
C PHE A 6 -15.14 13.98 23.74
N GLU A 7 -16.29 14.56 24.09
CA GLU A 7 -16.93 14.42 25.42
C GLU A 7 -17.61 13.05 25.62
N LYS A 8 -17.58 12.16 24.64
CA LYS A 8 -18.19 10.82 24.71
C LYS A 8 -17.14 9.79 24.31
N GLY A 9 -16.94 8.78 25.15
CA GLY A 9 -16.06 7.65 24.86
C GLY A 9 -16.43 6.95 23.54
N PRO A 10 -15.56 6.05 23.04
CA PRO A 10 -15.80 5.31 21.81
C PRO A 10 -17.17 4.63 21.87
N ARG A 11 -17.99 4.83 20.84
CA ARG A 11 -19.31 4.21 20.75
C ARG A 11 -19.22 2.97 19.89
N GLU A 12 -19.86 1.91 20.36
CA GLU A 12 -19.99 0.69 19.59
C GLU A 12 -20.94 0.91 18.39
N ILE A 13 -20.55 0.37 17.23
CA ILE A 13 -21.41 0.34 16.04
C ILE A 13 -22.09 -1.02 15.98
N LEU A 14 -23.42 -1.02 16.00
CA LEU A 14 -24.20 -2.26 16.12
C LEU A 14 -24.65 -2.82 14.76
N ASN A 15 -24.45 -2.07 13.68
CA ASN A 15 -24.88 -2.46 12.33
C ASN A 15 -23.78 -3.30 11.66
N PRO A 16 -24.02 -4.59 11.35
CA PRO A 16 -23.03 -5.46 10.73
C PRO A 16 -22.70 -5.12 9.27
N GLU A 17 -23.57 -4.38 8.58
CA GLU A 17 -23.31 -3.92 7.20
C GLU A 17 -22.09 -3.00 7.10
N ILE A 18 -21.67 -2.40 8.21
CA ILE A 18 -20.43 -1.61 8.27
C ILE A 18 -19.21 -2.38 7.75
N GLN A 19 -19.17 -3.71 7.93
CA GLN A 19 -18.05 -4.54 7.46
C GLN A 19 -17.88 -4.45 5.95
N LYS A 20 -18.99 -4.37 5.22
CA LYS A 20 -18.99 -4.22 3.76
C LYS A 20 -18.53 -2.82 3.35
N ASP A 21 -19.03 -1.79 4.02
CA ASP A 21 -18.67 -0.41 3.69
C ASP A 21 -17.20 -0.11 4.01
N LEU A 22 -16.68 -0.62 5.13
CA LEU A 22 -15.27 -0.53 5.47
C LEU A 22 -14.37 -1.27 4.47
N LEU A 23 -14.79 -2.46 4.03
CA LEU A 23 -14.07 -3.19 2.99
C LEU A 23 -14.01 -2.39 1.69
N VAL A 24 -15.13 -1.77 1.28
CA VAL A 24 -15.16 -0.90 0.09
C VAL A 24 -14.25 0.32 0.26
N LEU A 25 -14.19 0.92 1.46
CA LEU A 25 -13.28 2.03 1.73
C LEU A 25 -11.80 1.61 1.65
N GLU A 26 -11.45 0.44 2.17
CA GLU A 26 -10.09 -0.11 2.11
C GLU A 26 -9.70 -0.47 0.66
N GLU A 27 -10.61 -1.10 -0.09
CA GLU A 27 -10.43 -1.39 -1.51
C GLU A 27 -10.25 -0.11 -2.35
N GLN A 28 -10.88 1.01 -1.96
CA GLN A 28 -10.70 2.31 -2.64
C GLN A 28 -9.35 2.97 -2.34
N GLU A 29 -8.75 2.71 -1.18
CA GLU A 29 -7.39 3.18 -0.83
C GLU A 29 -6.31 2.46 -1.65
N GLY A 30 -6.54 1.19 -2.01
CA GLY A 30 -5.69 0.44 -2.93
C GLY A 30 -6.15 0.58 -4.38
N SER A 31 -5.49 1.41 -5.21
CA SER A 31 -5.80 1.41 -6.65
C SER A 31 -5.52 0.03 -7.24
N VAL A 32 -6.58 -0.71 -7.54
CA VAL A 32 -6.49 -2.04 -8.15
C VAL A 32 -6.25 -1.93 -9.66
N ASN A 33 -6.74 -0.85 -10.27
CA ASN A 33 -6.72 -0.66 -11.70
C ASN A 33 -5.90 0.58 -12.08
N PHE A 34 -5.20 0.49 -13.20
CA PHE A 34 -4.29 1.54 -13.69
C PHE A 34 -4.61 1.93 -15.11
N LYS A 35 -4.35 3.19 -15.43
CA LYS A 35 -4.43 3.70 -16.79
C LYS A 35 -3.15 4.44 -17.13
N PHE A 36 -2.59 4.10 -18.28
CA PHE A 36 -1.30 4.66 -18.71
C PHE A 36 -1.42 5.25 -20.10
N GLY A 37 -0.87 6.44 -20.27
CA GLY A 37 -0.76 7.06 -21.59
C GLY A 37 0.29 6.32 -22.43
N VAL A 38 0.05 6.17 -23.73
CA VAL A 38 1.08 5.70 -24.68
C VAL A 38 1.12 6.68 -25.84
N LEU A 39 2.20 7.46 -25.91
CA LEU A 39 2.44 8.47 -26.93
C LEU A 39 3.49 7.99 -27.92
N PHE A 40 3.13 7.99 -29.21
CA PHE A 40 4.08 7.73 -30.28
C PHE A 40 4.77 9.03 -30.72
N ALA A 41 6.10 9.04 -30.69
CA ALA A 41 6.94 10.15 -31.14
C ALA A 41 7.85 9.70 -32.28
N ARG A 42 7.64 10.27 -33.47
CA ARG A 42 8.50 10.04 -34.64
C ARG A 42 9.83 10.75 -34.47
N ASP A 43 10.84 10.29 -35.20
CA ASP A 43 12.15 10.93 -35.20
C ASP A 43 12.04 12.41 -35.63
N GLY A 44 12.76 13.28 -34.92
CA GLY A 44 12.75 14.72 -35.13
C GLY A 44 11.54 15.51 -34.61
N GLN A 45 10.50 14.88 -34.05
CA GLN A 45 9.38 15.61 -33.44
C GLN A 45 9.80 16.23 -32.10
N LEU A 46 9.43 17.49 -31.88
CA LEU A 46 9.86 18.28 -30.71
C LEU A 46 8.69 18.90 -29.92
N THR A 47 7.48 18.86 -30.49
CA THR A 47 6.29 19.46 -29.87
C THR A 47 5.22 18.41 -29.58
N ASP A 48 4.42 18.66 -28.54
CA ASP A 48 3.29 17.79 -28.20
C ASP A 48 2.26 17.73 -29.34
N ASP A 49 1.95 18.86 -29.99
CA ASP A 49 1.03 18.91 -31.12
C ASP A 49 1.43 17.98 -32.27
N GLU A 50 2.73 17.91 -32.61
CA GLU A 50 3.26 16.98 -33.62
C GLU A 50 3.06 15.52 -33.20
N MET A 51 3.42 15.19 -31.96
CA MET A 51 3.33 13.82 -31.44
C MET A 51 1.86 13.36 -31.35
N PHE A 52 0.96 14.19 -30.84
CA PHE A 52 -0.47 13.88 -30.75
C PHE A 52 -1.17 13.84 -32.11
N SER A 53 -0.61 14.47 -33.15
CA SER A 53 -1.15 14.44 -34.51
C SER A 53 -0.77 13.19 -35.29
N ASN A 54 0.06 12.29 -34.73
CA ASN A 54 0.40 11.03 -35.39
C ASN A 54 -0.84 10.12 -35.51
N GLU A 55 -1.32 9.93 -36.74
CA GLU A 55 -2.47 9.05 -37.03
C GLU A 55 -2.09 7.56 -36.96
N MET A 56 -0.89 7.23 -37.43
CA MET A 56 -0.38 5.86 -37.49
C MET A 56 1.00 5.75 -36.85
N GLY A 57 1.21 4.63 -36.16
CA GLY A 57 2.49 4.20 -35.63
C GLY A 57 3.37 3.54 -36.71
N SER A 58 4.53 3.06 -36.28
CA SER A 58 5.41 2.22 -37.09
C SER A 58 5.31 0.74 -36.70
N GLU A 59 5.94 -0.12 -37.49
CA GLU A 59 5.98 -1.56 -37.21
C GLU A 59 6.61 -1.89 -35.85
N SER A 60 7.65 -1.14 -35.45
CA SER A 60 8.28 -1.31 -34.14
C SER A 60 7.37 -0.84 -32.99
N PHE A 61 6.58 0.20 -33.23
CA PHE A 61 5.55 0.63 -32.28
C PHE A 61 4.44 -0.42 -32.14
N ASP A 62 3.95 -0.97 -33.25
CA ASP A 62 2.92 -2.03 -33.20
C ASP A 62 3.42 -3.30 -32.49
N LYS A 63 4.69 -3.69 -32.71
CA LYS A 63 5.35 -4.76 -31.95
C LYS A 63 5.37 -4.46 -30.45
N PHE A 64 5.72 -3.23 -30.08
CA PHE A 64 5.70 -2.80 -28.68
C PHE A 64 4.30 -2.81 -28.07
N LEU A 65 3.27 -2.37 -28.80
CA LEU A 65 1.88 -2.42 -28.33
C LEU A 65 1.41 -3.85 -28.08
N ASN A 66 1.73 -4.78 -28.99
CA ASN A 66 1.43 -6.20 -28.82
C ASN A 66 2.20 -6.82 -27.64
N LEU A 67 3.38 -6.30 -27.31
CA LEU A 67 4.12 -6.72 -26.14
C LEU A 67 3.46 -6.23 -24.84
N LEU A 68 2.89 -5.02 -24.82
CA LEU A 68 2.24 -4.49 -23.61
C LEU A 68 1.00 -5.30 -23.20
N GLY A 69 0.15 -5.65 -24.16
CA GLY A 69 -1.09 -6.37 -23.88
C GLY A 69 -1.90 -6.70 -25.12
N ASP A 70 -3.12 -7.15 -24.89
CA ASP A 70 -4.05 -7.57 -25.93
C ASP A 70 -4.80 -6.37 -26.51
N THR A 71 -5.01 -6.41 -27.83
CA THR A 71 -5.91 -5.45 -28.48
C THR A 71 -7.36 -5.82 -28.21
N VAL A 72 -8.08 -4.94 -27.52
CA VAL A 72 -9.49 -5.13 -27.16
C VAL A 72 -10.40 -4.19 -27.96
N THR A 73 -11.62 -4.64 -28.25
CA THR A 73 -12.67 -3.78 -28.83
C THR A 73 -13.41 -3.07 -27.72
N LEU A 74 -13.54 -1.74 -27.82
CA LEU A 74 -14.12 -0.90 -26.76
C LEU A 74 -15.64 -1.03 -26.69
N GLN A 75 -16.30 -1.17 -27.84
CA GLN A 75 -17.76 -1.35 -27.87
C GLN A 75 -18.17 -2.62 -27.11
N GLY A 76 -18.96 -2.44 -26.06
CA GLY A 76 -19.40 -3.56 -25.20
C GLY A 76 -18.33 -4.13 -24.28
N TRP A 77 -17.17 -3.45 -24.11
CA TRP A 77 -16.13 -3.88 -23.19
C TRP A 77 -16.62 -3.91 -21.75
N ALA A 78 -16.45 -5.06 -21.08
CA ALA A 78 -16.94 -5.30 -19.71
C ALA A 78 -15.87 -5.10 -18.62
N GLY A 79 -14.59 -5.07 -19.00
CA GLY A 79 -13.48 -4.88 -18.06
C GLY A 79 -13.24 -3.41 -17.70
N TYR A 80 -12.16 -3.14 -16.96
CA TYR A 80 -11.74 -1.76 -16.68
C TYR A 80 -11.51 -0.97 -17.96
N ARG A 81 -12.20 0.18 -18.07
CA ARG A 81 -12.21 0.99 -19.30
C ARG A 81 -11.29 2.22 -19.28
N GLY A 82 -10.63 2.53 -18.16
CA GLY A 82 -9.72 3.69 -18.06
C GLY A 82 -10.34 5.08 -18.28
N GLY A 83 -11.66 5.18 -18.48
CA GLY A 83 -12.33 6.42 -18.90
C GLY A 83 -12.59 6.52 -20.41
N LEU A 84 -12.30 5.47 -21.17
CA LEU A 84 -12.67 5.33 -22.58
C LEU A 84 -14.18 5.03 -22.73
N ASP A 85 -14.74 5.48 -23.85
CA ASP A 85 -16.10 5.17 -24.26
C ASP A 85 -16.22 3.72 -24.72
N THR A 86 -17.29 3.07 -24.30
CA THR A 86 -17.58 1.65 -24.54
C THR A 86 -18.95 1.46 -25.21
N LYS A 87 -19.61 2.56 -25.59
CA LYS A 87 -20.97 2.57 -26.14
C LYS A 87 -21.06 3.16 -27.53
N ASN A 88 -20.42 4.32 -27.75
CA ASN A 88 -20.64 5.14 -28.94
C ASN A 88 -19.34 5.39 -29.75
N ASP A 89 -18.26 4.66 -29.47
CA ASP A 89 -16.95 4.75 -30.13
C ASP A 89 -16.34 6.16 -30.17
N THR A 90 -16.75 7.04 -29.25
CA THR A 90 -16.28 8.44 -29.21
C THR A 90 -14.81 8.58 -28.82
N THR A 91 -14.20 7.53 -28.28
CA THR A 91 -12.78 7.46 -27.91
C THR A 91 -12.03 6.40 -28.71
N GLY A 92 -12.49 6.10 -29.93
CA GLY A 92 -11.92 5.08 -30.79
C GLY A 92 -12.61 3.74 -30.65
N ILE A 93 -12.20 2.78 -31.48
CA ILE A 93 -12.84 1.46 -31.60
C ILE A 93 -12.10 0.40 -30.78
N LYS A 94 -10.78 0.57 -30.63
CA LYS A 94 -9.89 -0.41 -30.00
C LYS A 94 -8.92 0.27 -29.05
N SER A 95 -8.39 -0.51 -28.12
CA SER A 95 -7.33 -0.10 -27.21
C SER A 95 -6.45 -1.29 -26.85
N ILE A 96 -5.35 -1.05 -26.14
CA ILE A 96 -4.52 -2.11 -25.55
C ILE A 96 -4.89 -2.27 -24.08
N TYR A 97 -5.02 -3.52 -23.64
CA TYR A 97 -5.42 -3.89 -22.30
C TYR A 97 -4.65 -5.13 -21.82
N THR A 98 -4.33 -5.20 -20.53
CA THR A 98 -3.80 -6.42 -19.92
C THR A 98 -4.24 -6.53 -18.47
N VAL A 99 -4.30 -7.77 -17.96
CA VAL A 99 -4.28 -8.02 -16.51
C VAL A 99 -2.87 -8.39 -16.11
N TYR A 100 -2.33 -7.78 -15.07
CA TYR A 100 -0.99 -8.06 -14.57
C TYR A 100 -1.00 -8.13 -13.03
N GLN A 101 -0.67 -9.29 -12.46
CA GLN A 101 -0.64 -9.51 -11.00
C GLN A 101 -1.94 -9.08 -10.29
N GLY A 102 -3.09 -9.35 -10.89
CA GLY A 102 -4.41 -8.96 -10.37
C GLY A 102 -4.82 -7.52 -10.65
N HIS A 103 -3.97 -6.71 -11.29
CA HIS A 103 -4.30 -5.35 -11.69
C HIS A 103 -4.81 -5.30 -13.13
N GLU A 104 -5.92 -4.61 -13.38
CA GLU A 104 -6.38 -4.30 -14.74
C GLU A 104 -5.70 -3.03 -15.26
N LEU A 105 -5.03 -3.11 -16.40
CA LEU A 105 -4.28 -2.01 -17.01
C LEU A 105 -4.91 -1.64 -18.35
N MET A 106 -5.38 -0.39 -18.47
CA MET A 106 -5.88 0.18 -19.72
C MET A 106 -4.87 1.18 -20.29
N PHE A 107 -4.49 1.04 -21.56
CA PHE A 107 -3.55 1.95 -22.20
C PHE A 107 -4.26 2.95 -23.10
N HIS A 108 -4.06 4.25 -22.87
CA HIS A 108 -4.53 5.30 -23.76
C HIS A 108 -3.53 5.50 -24.90
N VAL A 109 -3.69 4.75 -26.00
CA VAL A 109 -2.76 4.78 -27.13
C VAL A 109 -3.08 5.94 -28.08
N SER A 110 -2.12 6.84 -28.29
CA SER A 110 -2.32 8.08 -29.05
C SER A 110 -2.85 7.83 -30.46
N THR A 111 -2.37 6.79 -31.14
CA THR A 111 -2.77 6.44 -32.51
C THR A 111 -4.12 5.72 -32.58
N MET A 112 -4.61 5.14 -31.48
CA MET A 112 -5.91 4.46 -31.41
C MET A 112 -7.06 5.39 -30.98
N LEU A 113 -6.72 6.54 -30.39
CA LEU A 113 -7.68 7.59 -30.06
C LEU A 113 -8.07 8.37 -31.34
N PRO A 114 -9.30 8.93 -31.42
CA PRO A 114 -9.76 9.66 -32.60
C PRO A 114 -8.85 10.84 -32.95
N TYR A 115 -8.66 11.04 -34.24
CA TYR A 115 -7.91 12.15 -34.81
C TYR A 115 -8.89 13.15 -35.45
N SER A 116 -8.64 14.45 -35.28
CA SER A 116 -9.37 15.51 -36.00
C SER A 116 -8.40 16.44 -36.72
N LYS A 117 -8.52 16.54 -38.05
CA LYS A 117 -7.66 17.40 -38.88
C LYS A 117 -7.85 18.88 -38.55
N GLU A 118 -9.06 19.24 -38.14
CA GLU A 118 -9.48 20.60 -37.83
C GLU A 118 -8.93 21.05 -36.47
N ASN A 119 -8.63 20.10 -35.58
CA ASN A 119 -8.12 20.36 -34.24
C ASN A 119 -6.62 20.08 -34.13
N LYS A 120 -5.78 21.06 -34.50
CA LYS A 120 -4.32 20.93 -34.40
C LYS A 120 -3.81 20.56 -33.00
N GLN A 121 -4.54 20.94 -31.95
CA GLN A 121 -4.18 20.63 -30.57
C GLN A 121 -4.57 19.19 -30.15
N GLN A 122 -5.34 18.48 -30.98
CA GLN A 122 -5.83 17.12 -30.70
C GLN A 122 -6.39 16.98 -29.27
N VAL A 123 -7.28 17.91 -28.90
CA VAL A 123 -7.77 18.08 -27.52
C VAL A 123 -8.32 16.78 -26.93
N GLU A 124 -9.04 15.97 -27.70
CA GLU A 124 -9.56 14.69 -27.20
C GLU A 124 -8.45 13.70 -26.85
N ARG A 125 -7.37 13.62 -27.66
CA ARG A 125 -6.20 12.78 -27.34
C ARG A 125 -5.48 13.29 -26.09
N LYS A 126 -5.26 14.60 -26.00
CA LYS A 126 -4.66 15.26 -24.82
C LYS A 126 -5.53 15.11 -23.58
N ARG A 127 -6.85 15.08 -23.71
CA ARG A 127 -7.79 14.88 -22.60
C ARG A 127 -7.67 13.51 -21.95
N HIS A 128 -7.33 12.48 -22.71
CA HIS A 128 -7.09 11.15 -22.15
C HIS A 128 -5.65 11.05 -21.64
N ILE A 129 -4.67 11.12 -22.54
CA ILE A 129 -3.24 10.89 -22.22
C ILE A 129 -2.69 11.97 -21.29
N GLY A 130 -3.04 13.23 -21.53
CA GLY A 130 -2.59 14.34 -20.70
C GLY A 130 -3.21 14.34 -19.30
N ASN A 131 -4.22 13.51 -19.02
CA ASN A 131 -4.76 13.30 -17.67
C ASN A 131 -4.24 12.02 -17.01
N ASP A 132 -3.36 11.28 -17.66
CA ASP A 132 -2.72 10.11 -17.08
C ASP A 132 -1.50 10.53 -16.26
N ILE A 133 -1.33 9.90 -15.10
CA ILE A 133 -0.23 10.18 -14.16
C ILE A 133 1.09 9.72 -14.76
N VAL A 134 1.09 8.56 -15.41
CA VAL A 134 2.25 7.96 -16.04
C VAL A 134 1.99 7.81 -17.54
N THR A 135 2.92 8.31 -18.35
CA THR A 135 2.86 8.20 -19.82
C THR A 135 4.11 7.53 -20.36
N ILE A 136 3.92 6.48 -21.15
CA ILE A 136 4.95 5.86 -21.96
C ILE A 136 5.11 6.72 -23.23
N VAL A 137 6.35 7.09 -23.55
CA VAL A 137 6.68 7.73 -24.82
C VAL A 137 7.50 6.73 -25.63
N PHE A 138 6.95 6.20 -26.70
CA PHE A 138 7.69 5.39 -27.64
C PHE A 138 8.33 6.31 -28.67
N GLN A 139 9.65 6.45 -28.60
CA GLN A 139 10.40 7.35 -29.47
C GLN A 139 11.13 6.56 -30.55
N GLU A 140 10.92 6.97 -31.81
CA GLU A 140 11.74 6.54 -32.94
C GLU A 140 13.05 7.33 -33.06
N GLY A 141 14.00 6.74 -33.79
CA GLY A 141 15.32 7.30 -34.00
C GLY A 141 16.38 6.70 -33.08
N ASP A 142 17.63 7.01 -33.39
CA ASP A 142 18.79 6.46 -32.70
C ASP A 142 19.16 7.27 -31.44
N ASP A 143 20.17 6.81 -30.70
CA ASP A 143 20.73 7.55 -29.55
C ASP A 143 21.26 8.94 -29.93
N ALA A 144 21.61 9.16 -31.20
CA ALA A 144 22.05 10.44 -31.73
C ALA A 144 20.89 11.41 -32.04
N SER A 145 19.66 10.92 -32.16
CA SER A 145 18.46 11.74 -32.41
C SER A 145 18.10 12.59 -31.20
N SER A 146 17.48 13.75 -31.45
CA SER A 146 17.01 14.65 -30.39
C SER A 146 16.17 13.90 -29.36
N SER A 147 16.64 13.81 -28.12
CA SER A 147 15.94 13.06 -27.08
C SER A 147 14.69 13.80 -26.62
N PHE A 148 13.58 13.06 -26.47
CA PHE A 148 12.39 13.54 -25.78
C PHE A 148 12.77 14.17 -24.42
N LYS A 149 12.13 15.29 -24.09
CA LYS A 149 12.23 15.94 -22.78
C LYS A 149 10.82 16.09 -22.22
N PRO A 150 10.58 15.83 -20.93
CA PRO A 150 9.27 16.04 -20.29
C PRO A 150 8.66 17.42 -20.57
N SER A 151 9.49 18.47 -20.66
CA SER A 151 9.06 19.84 -20.97
C SER A 151 8.41 20.01 -22.35
N MET A 152 8.52 19.02 -23.24
CA MET A 152 7.87 19.02 -24.56
C MET A 152 6.37 18.74 -24.45
N ILE A 153 5.90 18.09 -23.37
CA ILE A 153 4.50 17.78 -23.14
C ILE A 153 3.95 18.72 -22.05
N ARG A 154 2.88 19.45 -22.37
CA ARG A 154 2.20 20.32 -21.40
C ARG A 154 1.07 19.56 -20.72
N SER A 155 1.35 18.99 -19.55
CA SER A 155 0.34 18.39 -18.68
C SER A 155 0.55 18.81 -17.23
N HIS A 156 -0.54 19.01 -16.50
CA HIS A 156 -0.55 19.19 -15.04
C HIS A 156 -0.77 17.88 -14.27
N PHE A 157 -1.07 16.78 -14.98
CA PHE A 157 -1.41 15.50 -14.38
C PHE A 157 -0.32 14.46 -14.60
N THR A 158 0.47 14.57 -15.66
CA THR A 158 1.55 13.61 -15.94
C THR A 158 2.78 13.94 -15.10
N HIS A 159 3.07 13.07 -14.13
CA HIS A 159 4.20 13.23 -13.20
C HIS A 159 5.38 12.33 -13.59
N ILE A 160 5.15 11.31 -14.42
CA ILE A 160 6.17 10.34 -14.82
C ILE A 160 6.09 10.06 -16.32
N PHE A 161 7.25 10.08 -16.99
CA PHE A 161 7.42 9.63 -18.36
C PHE A 161 8.35 8.42 -18.43
N ALA A 162 7.89 7.36 -19.10
CA ALA A 162 8.70 6.21 -19.46
C ALA A 162 9.06 6.28 -20.95
N LEU A 163 10.28 6.75 -21.25
CA LEU A 163 10.78 6.84 -22.61
C LEU A 163 11.32 5.48 -23.06
N VAL A 164 10.66 4.88 -24.04
CA VAL A 164 11.02 3.59 -24.63
C VAL A 164 11.55 3.83 -26.03
N ARG A 165 12.70 3.22 -26.34
CA ARG A 165 13.24 3.14 -27.70
C ARG A 165 13.52 1.70 -28.06
N TYR A 166 13.20 1.32 -29.28
CA TYR A 166 13.51 0.00 -29.82
C TYR A 166 14.71 0.10 -30.76
N ASN A 167 15.71 -0.74 -30.55
CA ASN A 167 16.87 -0.88 -31.43
C ASN A 167 16.71 -2.14 -32.27
N SER A 168 16.50 -1.96 -33.58
CA SER A 168 16.32 -3.05 -34.54
C SER A 168 17.59 -3.82 -34.88
N GLN A 169 18.78 -3.26 -34.62
CA GLN A 169 20.06 -3.92 -34.94
C GLN A 169 20.38 -5.07 -33.99
N ASN A 170 20.00 -4.92 -32.72
CA ASN A 170 20.26 -5.90 -31.67
C ASN A 170 18.97 -6.40 -30.99
N ASP A 171 17.82 -6.10 -31.59
CA ASP A 171 16.48 -6.50 -31.13
C ASP A 171 16.24 -6.21 -29.64
N SER A 172 16.58 -5.00 -29.19
CA SER A 172 16.54 -4.63 -27.77
C SER A 172 15.72 -3.37 -27.49
N TYR A 173 15.17 -3.28 -26.29
CA TYR A 173 14.49 -2.10 -25.79
C TYR A 173 15.39 -1.33 -24.82
N ARG A 174 15.41 0.00 -24.95
CA ARG A 174 16.05 0.91 -23.99
C ARG A 174 14.99 1.72 -23.27
N LEU A 175 15.11 1.80 -21.95
CA LEU A 175 14.18 2.53 -21.09
C LEU A 175 14.87 3.70 -20.40
N LYS A 176 14.24 4.87 -20.39
CA LYS A 176 14.61 6.00 -19.53
C LYS A 176 13.37 6.45 -18.76
N ILE A 177 13.53 6.73 -17.47
CA ILE A 177 12.45 7.24 -16.63
C ILE A 177 12.73 8.70 -16.31
N PHE A 178 11.72 9.54 -16.51
CA PHE A 178 11.67 10.90 -15.99
C PHE A 178 10.53 10.96 -14.98
N SER A 179 10.77 11.57 -13.83
CA SER A 179 9.75 11.84 -12.84
C SER A 179 9.89 13.27 -12.34
N GLU A 180 8.79 13.87 -11.90
CA GLU A 180 8.86 15.11 -11.12
C GLU A 180 9.70 14.90 -9.85
N GLU A 181 10.36 15.96 -9.41
CA GLU A 181 11.23 15.95 -8.21
C GLU A 181 10.45 15.59 -6.93
N SER A 182 9.15 15.93 -6.89
CA SER A 182 8.30 15.64 -5.73
C SER A 182 7.96 14.16 -5.57
N VAL A 183 8.12 13.37 -6.63
CA VAL A 183 7.77 11.94 -6.64
C VAL A 183 8.88 11.14 -5.93
N PRO A 184 8.56 10.36 -4.89
CA PRO A 184 9.54 9.48 -4.23
C PRO A 184 10.18 8.48 -5.18
N LEU A 185 11.38 8.00 -4.86
CA LEU A 185 12.01 6.93 -5.63
C LEU A 185 11.15 5.66 -5.61
N PHE A 186 10.91 5.07 -6.78
CA PHE A 186 10.11 3.87 -6.94
C PHE A 186 10.87 2.77 -7.69
N GLY A 187 10.65 1.52 -7.29
CA GLY A 187 11.30 0.35 -7.89
C GLY A 187 10.57 -0.20 -9.12
N PRO A 188 11.16 -1.19 -9.81
CA PRO A 188 12.54 -1.69 -9.66
C PRO A 188 13.58 -0.66 -10.13
N PRO A 189 14.83 -0.67 -9.62
CA PRO A 189 15.90 0.18 -10.15
C PRO A 189 16.21 -0.18 -11.61
N LEU A 190 16.59 0.82 -12.42
CA LEU A 190 16.97 0.57 -13.81
C LEU A 190 18.27 -0.25 -13.88
N PRO A 191 18.38 -1.20 -14.82
CA PRO A 191 19.66 -1.86 -15.08
C PRO A 191 20.69 -0.87 -15.63
N SER A 192 21.97 -1.24 -15.53
CA SER A 192 23.09 -0.45 -16.05
C SER A 192 23.89 -1.31 -17.03
N PRO A 193 23.79 -1.10 -18.35
CA PRO A 193 22.99 -0.06 -19.03
C PRO A 193 21.48 -0.35 -19.00
N PRO A 194 20.60 0.66 -19.19
CA PRO A 194 19.14 0.49 -19.10
C PRO A 194 18.57 -0.10 -20.40
N VAL A 195 19.08 -1.26 -20.80
CA VAL A 195 18.78 -1.98 -22.04
C VAL A 195 18.33 -3.39 -21.72
N PHE A 196 17.30 -3.85 -22.42
CA PHE A 196 16.68 -5.16 -22.26
C PHE A 196 16.69 -5.90 -23.59
N THR A 197 17.32 -7.07 -23.63
CA THR A 197 17.35 -7.95 -24.81
C THR A 197 16.26 -9.02 -24.77
N ASP A 198 15.75 -9.36 -23.58
CA ASP A 198 14.56 -10.19 -23.42
C ASP A 198 13.32 -9.28 -23.37
N HIS A 199 12.41 -9.47 -24.33
CA HIS A 199 11.20 -8.64 -24.46
C HIS A 199 10.18 -8.93 -23.36
N HIS A 200 10.08 -10.17 -22.89
CA HIS A 200 9.16 -10.52 -21.80
C HIS A 200 9.67 -9.96 -20.47
N GLU A 201 10.98 -10.04 -20.22
CA GLU A 201 11.59 -9.39 -19.06
C GLU A 201 11.38 -7.87 -19.10
N PHE A 202 11.58 -7.25 -20.27
CA PHE A 202 11.32 -5.83 -20.45
C PHE A 202 9.86 -5.46 -20.13
N ARG A 203 8.91 -6.24 -20.64
CA ARG A 203 7.49 -6.04 -20.41
C ARG A 203 7.18 -6.07 -18.91
N ASP A 204 7.59 -7.12 -18.21
CA ASP A 204 7.30 -7.28 -16.79
C ASP A 204 7.98 -6.18 -15.96
N PHE A 205 9.23 -5.84 -16.28
CA PHE A 205 9.93 -4.72 -15.67
C PHE A 205 9.16 -3.40 -15.87
N LEU A 206 8.74 -3.12 -17.11
CA LEU A 206 8.03 -1.89 -17.46
C LEU A 206 6.70 -1.80 -16.71
N LEU A 207 5.86 -2.83 -16.73
CA LEU A 207 4.56 -2.81 -16.05
C LEU A 207 4.70 -2.59 -14.54
N VAL A 208 5.62 -3.31 -13.89
CA VAL A 208 5.89 -3.11 -12.45
C VAL A 208 6.40 -1.69 -12.19
N LYS A 209 7.31 -1.18 -13.03
CA LYS A 209 7.88 0.16 -12.89
C LYS A 209 6.83 1.25 -13.01
N LEU A 210 5.88 1.11 -13.95
CA LEU A 210 4.77 2.06 -14.16
C LEU A 210 3.79 2.04 -12.97
N ILE A 211 3.39 0.85 -12.50
CA ILE A 211 2.50 0.68 -11.34
C ILE A 211 3.12 1.31 -10.09
N ASN A 212 4.38 1.01 -9.81
CA ASN A 212 5.08 1.57 -8.66
C ASN A 212 5.27 3.08 -8.78
N GLY A 213 5.52 3.59 -9.99
CA GLY A 213 5.60 5.02 -10.26
C GLY A 213 4.29 5.75 -9.97
N GLU A 214 3.17 5.21 -10.45
CA GLU A 214 1.85 5.80 -10.16
C GLU A 214 1.56 5.75 -8.65
N LYS A 215 1.83 4.63 -7.98
CA LYS A 215 1.68 4.50 -6.52
C LYS A 215 2.52 5.52 -5.76
N ALA A 216 3.79 5.72 -6.14
CA ALA A 216 4.66 6.73 -5.53
C ALA A 216 4.14 8.16 -5.73
N THR A 217 3.51 8.44 -6.87
CA THR A 217 2.91 9.76 -7.13
C THR A 217 1.80 10.09 -6.12
N LEU A 218 1.13 9.08 -5.56
CA LEU A 218 0.04 9.26 -4.60
C LEU A 218 0.54 9.80 -3.24
N GLU A 219 1.83 9.64 -2.93
CA GLU A 219 2.47 10.17 -1.72
C GLU A 219 2.88 11.64 -1.86
N THR A 220 2.87 12.19 -3.08
CA THR A 220 3.18 13.61 -3.29
C THR A 220 2.13 14.52 -2.63
N PRO A 221 2.50 15.74 -2.21
CA PRO A 221 1.59 16.61 -1.46
C PRO A 221 0.27 16.92 -2.18
N THR A 222 0.30 17.05 -3.51
CA THR A 222 -0.87 17.38 -4.32
C THR A 222 -1.91 16.25 -4.33
N PHE A 223 -1.46 15.00 -4.46
CA PHE A 223 -2.34 13.83 -4.45
C PHE A 223 -2.68 13.39 -3.03
N ALA A 224 -1.71 13.38 -2.11
CA ALA A 224 -1.92 12.98 -0.72
C ALA A 224 -2.98 13.85 -0.03
N GLN A 225 -2.95 15.18 -0.22
CA GLN A 225 -3.96 16.06 0.36
C GLN A 225 -5.36 15.83 -0.24
N LYS A 226 -5.45 15.61 -1.55
CA LYS A 226 -6.74 15.32 -2.22
C LYS A 226 -7.30 13.99 -1.74
N ARG A 227 -6.45 12.95 -1.66
CA ARG A 227 -6.80 11.64 -1.11
C ARG A 227 -7.30 11.75 0.33
N GLN A 228 -6.54 12.43 1.20
CA GLN A 228 -6.90 12.61 2.60
C GLN A 228 -8.27 13.31 2.76
N ARG A 229 -8.56 14.33 1.94
CA ARG A 229 -9.87 15.00 1.95
C ARG A 229 -11.00 14.07 1.51
N THR A 230 -10.79 13.28 0.46
CA THR A 230 -11.78 12.29 0.00
C THR A 230 -12.01 11.23 1.08
N LEU A 231 -10.95 10.68 1.67
CA LEU A 231 -11.05 9.68 2.73
C LEU A 231 -11.79 10.25 3.96
N ASP A 232 -11.44 11.47 4.41
CA ASP A 232 -12.13 12.15 5.51
C ASP A 232 -13.62 12.37 5.20
N MET A 233 -13.96 12.78 3.97
CA MET A 233 -15.35 12.93 3.53
C MET A 233 -16.11 11.60 3.54
N LEU A 234 -15.50 10.53 3.02
CA LEU A 234 -16.12 9.20 2.96
C LEU A 234 -16.32 8.62 4.37
N ILE A 235 -15.34 8.74 5.25
CA ILE A 235 -15.45 8.31 6.65
C ILE A 235 -16.54 9.11 7.37
N ARG A 236 -16.66 10.43 7.12
CA ARG A 236 -17.74 11.25 7.69
C ARG A 236 -19.11 10.84 7.18
N SER A 237 -19.24 10.53 5.89
CA SER A 237 -20.49 10.02 5.32
C SER A 237 -20.89 8.70 5.97
N LEU A 238 -19.95 7.75 6.05
CA LEU A 238 -20.17 6.46 6.71
C LEU A 238 -20.61 6.65 8.17
N TYR A 239 -19.96 7.56 8.89
CA TYR A 239 -20.35 7.90 10.26
C TYR A 239 -21.77 8.46 10.35
N GLN A 240 -22.18 9.35 9.43
CA GLN A 240 -23.54 9.92 9.41
C GLN A 240 -24.60 8.86 9.11
N ASP A 241 -24.34 7.94 8.19
CA ASP A 241 -25.27 6.87 7.81
C ASP A 241 -25.47 5.86 8.95
N LEU A 242 -24.42 5.60 9.74
CA LEU A 242 -24.45 4.68 10.88
C LEU A 242 -24.93 5.35 12.19
N MET A 243 -24.92 6.68 12.23
CA MET A 243 -25.42 7.48 13.35
C MET A 243 -26.55 8.41 12.88
N PRO A 244 -27.66 7.88 12.31
CA PRO A 244 -28.77 8.73 11.90
C PRO A 244 -29.30 9.47 13.13
N ASP A 245 -29.46 10.78 12.97
CA ASP A 245 -29.77 11.75 14.01
C ASP A 245 -30.59 11.24 15.20
N LEU A 246 -29.95 11.31 16.37
CA LEU A 246 -30.55 11.37 17.70
C LEU A 246 -31.66 12.46 17.82
N HIS A 247 -31.76 13.37 16.84
CA HIS A 247 -32.67 14.52 16.84
C HIS A 247 -34.06 14.26 16.24
N LYS A 248 -34.36 13.11 15.63
CA LYS A 248 -35.67 12.90 14.97
C LYS A 248 -36.73 12.08 15.72
N ASN A 249 -36.46 11.51 16.90
CA ASN A 249 -37.45 10.63 17.57
C ASN A 249 -37.63 10.86 19.08
N MET A 250 -37.59 12.12 19.55
CA MET A 250 -37.93 12.42 20.95
C MET A 250 -39.42 12.66 21.21
N LEU A 251 -40.32 12.54 20.21
CA LEU A 251 -41.74 12.86 20.44
C LEU A 251 -42.81 11.85 20.01
N ASN A 252 -42.55 10.76 19.30
CA ASN A 252 -43.65 9.81 19.00
C ASN A 252 -43.17 8.39 18.66
N ARG A 253 -42.85 7.60 19.68
CA ARG A 253 -43.03 6.13 19.78
C ARG A 253 -42.22 5.63 20.98
N ARG A 254 -42.82 5.64 22.17
CA ARG A 254 -42.45 4.65 23.18
C ARG A 254 -43.53 3.59 23.12
N SER A 255 -43.18 2.43 22.58
CA SER A 255 -44.01 1.24 22.75
C SER A 255 -44.00 0.92 24.25
N PHE A 256 -45.10 0.41 24.80
CA PHE A 256 -45.19 0.03 26.23
C PHE A 256 -44.10 -0.98 26.67
N SER A 257 -43.43 -1.64 25.71
CA SER A 257 -42.25 -2.49 25.92
C SER A 257 -40.99 -1.76 26.36
N ASP A 258 -40.84 -0.46 26.08
CA ASP A 258 -39.60 0.31 26.31
C ASP A 258 -39.49 0.88 27.75
N VAL A 259 -40.52 0.64 28.58
CA VAL A 259 -40.60 1.10 29.98
C VAL A 259 -40.19 -0.01 30.96
N LEU A 260 -40.03 -1.25 30.49
CA LEU A 260 -39.60 -2.38 31.30
C LEU A 260 -38.08 -2.57 31.17
N PRO A 261 -37.32 -2.67 32.28
CA PRO A 261 -35.91 -3.01 32.20
C PRO A 261 -35.76 -4.39 31.56
N GLU A 262 -35.05 -4.45 30.43
CA GLU A 262 -34.74 -5.71 29.77
C GLU A 262 -33.98 -6.64 30.74
N SER A 263 -34.38 -7.91 30.78
CA SER A 263 -33.71 -8.89 31.63
C SER A 263 -32.26 -9.10 31.15
N PRO A 264 -31.28 -9.32 32.04
CA PRO A 264 -29.89 -9.59 31.64
C PRO A 264 -29.74 -10.77 30.67
N LYS A 265 -30.67 -11.74 30.72
CA LYS A 265 -30.69 -12.91 29.84
C LYS A 265 -31.18 -12.58 28.41
N SER A 266 -32.12 -11.64 28.24
CA SER A 266 -32.58 -11.21 26.91
C SER A 266 -31.53 -10.35 26.20
N ALA A 267 -30.90 -9.43 26.94
CA ALA A 267 -29.82 -8.60 26.45
C ALA A 267 -28.63 -9.45 25.94
N ARG A 268 -28.22 -10.45 26.73
CA ARG A 268 -27.16 -11.39 26.32
C ARG A 268 -27.52 -12.18 25.06
N LYS A 269 -28.75 -12.67 24.95
CA LYS A 269 -29.21 -13.41 23.76
C LYS A 269 -29.28 -12.53 22.51
N LYS A 270 -29.66 -11.26 22.65
CA LYS A 270 -29.66 -10.26 21.57
C LYS A 270 -28.25 -9.93 21.12
N GLU A 271 -27.32 -9.83 22.06
CA GLU A 271 -25.89 -9.65 21.80
C GLU A 271 -25.28 -10.85 21.05
N GLU A 272 -25.54 -12.07 21.51
CA GLU A 272 -25.10 -13.30 20.84
C GLU A 272 -25.65 -13.42 19.41
N ALA A 273 -26.92 -13.06 19.20
CA ALA A 273 -27.54 -13.04 17.87
C ALA A 273 -26.89 -11.99 16.95
N ARG A 274 -26.51 -10.83 17.49
CA ARG A 274 -25.80 -9.78 16.76
C ARG A 274 -24.40 -10.23 16.36
N GLN A 275 -23.65 -10.83 17.29
CA GLN A 275 -22.31 -11.37 17.00
C GLN A 275 -22.37 -12.45 15.91
N ALA A 276 -23.36 -13.34 15.97
CA ALA A 276 -23.59 -14.34 14.92
C ALA A 276 -23.85 -13.69 13.55
N GLU A 277 -24.54 -12.55 13.52
CA GLU A 277 -24.79 -11.80 12.27
C GLU A 277 -23.52 -11.17 11.69
N PHE A 278 -22.70 -10.53 12.52
CA PHE A 278 -21.37 -10.01 12.11
C PHE A 278 -20.48 -11.14 11.56
N VAL A 279 -20.49 -12.31 12.17
CA VAL A 279 -19.74 -13.48 11.67
C VAL A 279 -20.29 -13.94 10.32
N ARG A 280 -21.62 -14.02 10.19
CA ARG A 280 -22.28 -14.45 8.95
C ARG A 280 -21.95 -13.54 7.77
N ILE A 281 -22.07 -12.22 7.95
CA ILE A 281 -21.79 -11.22 6.91
C ILE A 281 -20.30 -11.24 6.56
N GLY A 282 -19.41 -11.25 7.57
CA GLY A 282 -17.96 -11.33 7.34
C GLY A 282 -17.55 -12.60 6.57
N GLN A 283 -18.14 -13.76 6.87
CA GLN A 283 -17.89 -15.01 6.13
C GLN A 283 -18.39 -14.94 4.69
N ALA A 284 -19.57 -14.35 4.46
CA ALA A 284 -20.12 -14.16 3.12
C ALA A 284 -19.25 -13.21 2.27
N LEU A 285 -18.78 -12.10 2.86
CA LEU A 285 -17.85 -11.18 2.21
C LEU A 285 -16.54 -11.90 1.83
N LYS A 286 -15.94 -12.63 2.77
CA LYS A 286 -14.72 -13.43 2.51
C LYS A 286 -14.92 -14.41 1.34
N LEU A 287 -16.02 -15.16 1.33
CA LEU A 287 -16.32 -16.08 0.23
C LEU A 287 -16.44 -15.35 -1.10
N LYS A 288 -17.10 -14.18 -1.12
CA LYS A 288 -17.26 -13.38 -2.34
C LYS A 288 -15.91 -12.87 -2.88
N THR A 289 -15.02 -12.41 -2.00
CA THR A 289 -13.65 -11.98 -2.37
C THR A 289 -12.83 -13.15 -2.95
N ILE A 290 -13.00 -14.36 -2.41
CA ILE A 290 -12.36 -15.58 -2.93
C ILE A 290 -12.89 -15.93 -4.33
N VAL A 291 -14.20 -15.92 -4.51
CA VAL A 291 -14.83 -16.22 -5.82
C VAL A 291 -14.42 -15.22 -6.89
N ARG A 292 -14.20 -13.95 -6.51
CA ARG A 292 -13.77 -12.89 -7.43
C ARG A 292 -12.29 -12.97 -7.83
N GLY A 293 -11.49 -13.78 -7.14
CA GLY A 293 -10.04 -13.88 -7.36
C GLY A 293 -9.23 -12.73 -6.75
N ASP A 294 -9.90 -11.80 -6.06
CA ASP A 294 -9.29 -10.66 -5.37
C ASP A 294 -8.74 -11.07 -3.99
N ALA A 295 -9.18 -12.22 -3.47
CA ALA A 295 -8.56 -12.78 -2.28
C ALA A 295 -7.21 -13.39 -2.69
N PRO A 296 -6.15 -13.23 -1.88
CA PRO A 296 -4.93 -14.00 -2.03
C PRO A 296 -5.24 -15.45 -1.65
N THR A 297 -5.92 -16.17 -2.54
CA THR A 297 -6.15 -17.60 -2.41
C THR A 297 -5.30 -18.31 -3.45
N SER A 298 -4.28 -18.99 -2.93
CA SER A 298 -3.42 -19.99 -3.56
C SER A 298 -2.28 -19.51 -4.48
N LEU A 299 -1.18 -19.05 -3.87
CA LEU A 299 0.19 -19.29 -4.38
C LEU A 299 0.63 -20.76 -4.21
N VAL A 300 -0.29 -21.71 -4.35
CA VAL A 300 -0.01 -23.15 -4.31
C VAL A 300 -0.13 -23.69 -5.73
N THR A 301 0.69 -23.19 -6.67
CA THR A 301 1.20 -23.90 -7.87
C THR A 301 1.83 -22.92 -8.87
N THR A 302 2.96 -22.32 -8.52
CA THR A 302 4.03 -22.03 -9.49
C THR A 302 5.34 -21.98 -8.71
N GLY A 303 6.28 -22.84 -9.10
CA GLY A 303 7.52 -23.05 -8.39
C GLY A 303 8.50 -21.89 -8.53
N LEU A 304 9.13 -21.57 -7.39
CA LEU A 304 10.47 -21.03 -7.16
C LEU A 304 10.44 -19.76 -6.27
N CYS A 305 11.11 -19.88 -5.11
CA CYS A 305 11.19 -18.95 -3.97
C CYS A 305 9.94 -18.83 -3.08
N ARG A 306 9.84 -19.78 -2.13
CA ARG A 306 8.90 -19.79 -1.00
C ARG A 306 9.49 -19.02 0.18
N LYS A 307 8.91 -17.87 0.55
CA LYS A 307 8.53 -17.58 1.94
C LYS A 307 7.32 -16.65 1.98
N GLU A 308 6.24 -17.08 2.63
CA GLU A 308 5.03 -16.25 2.78
C GLU A 308 5.22 -15.23 3.91
N PRO A 309 4.59 -14.02 3.87
CA PRO A 309 4.74 -12.99 4.90
C PRO A 309 4.31 -13.44 6.31
N TRP A 310 3.42 -14.43 6.40
CA TRP A 310 2.90 -15.03 7.63
C TRP A 310 3.48 -16.42 7.90
N GLU A 311 4.52 -16.84 7.19
CA GLU A 311 5.20 -18.10 7.46
C GLU A 311 5.96 -18.00 8.78
N SER A 312 5.64 -18.89 9.72
CA SER A 312 6.29 -18.94 11.02
C SER A 312 7.80 -19.11 10.85
N GLN A 313 8.58 -18.13 11.28
CA GLN A 313 10.04 -18.21 11.24
C GLN A 313 10.55 -18.90 12.52
N PRO A 314 11.20 -20.07 12.42
CA PRO A 314 11.81 -20.71 13.57
C PRO A 314 13.10 -19.96 13.92
N PHE A 315 13.12 -19.30 15.08
CA PHE A 315 14.33 -18.66 15.60
C PHE A 315 15.24 -19.61 16.39
N CYS A 316 14.67 -20.67 16.97
CA CYS A 316 15.40 -21.68 17.72
C CYS A 316 14.59 -22.98 17.75
N SER A 317 15.24 -24.12 17.48
CA SER A 317 14.60 -25.44 17.53
C SER A 317 14.47 -25.99 18.96
N THR A 318 15.26 -25.48 19.91
CA THR A 318 15.26 -25.92 21.30
C THR A 318 15.66 -24.75 22.19
N PHE A 319 14.68 -24.18 22.89
CA PHE A 319 14.89 -23.06 23.79
C PHE A 319 14.65 -23.50 25.25
N PRO A 320 15.66 -23.43 26.14
CA PRO A 320 15.62 -24.10 27.44
C PRO A 320 14.87 -23.31 28.54
N TYR A 321 14.23 -22.19 28.19
CA TYR A 321 13.59 -21.28 29.14
C TYR A 321 12.14 -20.99 28.71
N GLU A 322 11.26 -20.68 29.67
CA GLU A 322 9.92 -20.20 29.33
C GLU A 322 9.96 -18.73 28.96
N ILE A 323 9.21 -18.35 27.91
CA ILE A 323 9.13 -16.97 27.43
C ILE A 323 8.00 -16.26 28.19
N VAL A 324 8.35 -15.19 28.90
CA VAL A 324 7.41 -14.34 29.64
C VAL A 324 6.75 -13.31 28.72
N CYS A 325 7.56 -12.66 27.88
CA CYS A 325 7.12 -11.76 26.82
C CYS A 325 8.20 -11.65 25.76
N ALA A 326 7.84 -11.23 24.56
CA ALA A 326 8.77 -11.05 23.46
C ALA A 326 8.28 -9.96 22.52
N ASP A 327 9.20 -9.36 21.76
CA ASP A 327 8.87 -8.46 20.67
C ASP A 327 9.92 -8.56 19.56
N SER A 328 9.53 -8.23 18.33
CA SER A 328 10.42 -8.27 17.16
C SER A 328 11.37 -7.08 17.16
N TRP A 329 12.62 -7.33 16.76
CA TRP A 329 13.61 -6.28 16.48
C TRP A 329 14.32 -6.61 15.16
N GLY A 330 13.88 -5.97 14.08
CA GLY A 330 14.31 -6.25 12.71
C GLY A 330 13.93 -7.68 12.29
N GLN A 331 14.95 -8.50 12.02
CA GLN A 331 14.80 -9.92 11.67
C GLN A 331 15.14 -10.84 12.85
N SER A 332 15.11 -10.31 14.08
CA SER A 332 15.43 -11.04 15.31
C SER A 332 14.29 -10.90 16.32
N LEU A 333 14.24 -11.81 17.28
CA LEU A 333 13.26 -11.82 18.36
C LEU A 333 13.97 -11.53 19.69
N LEU A 334 13.54 -10.50 20.41
CA LEU A 334 13.92 -10.28 21.81
C LEU A 334 12.93 -11.02 22.70
N ALA A 335 13.41 -11.97 23.51
CA ALA A 335 12.57 -12.77 24.39
C ALA A 335 13.02 -12.61 25.85
N ALA A 336 12.11 -12.13 26.70
CA ALA A 336 12.29 -12.19 28.15
C ALA A 336 11.94 -13.57 28.64
N THR A 337 12.79 -14.11 29.49
CA THR A 337 12.68 -15.46 30.03
C THR A 337 12.41 -15.45 31.52
N ASP A 338 11.86 -16.54 32.01
CA ASP A 338 11.63 -16.78 33.44
C ASP A 338 12.93 -16.85 34.25
N ALA A 339 14.01 -17.39 33.68
CA ALA A 339 15.22 -17.74 34.42
C ALA A 339 16.53 -17.15 33.86
N ALA A 340 16.58 -16.65 32.63
CA ALA A 340 17.83 -16.20 31.98
C ALA A 340 17.90 -14.69 31.65
N GLY A 341 16.90 -13.90 32.08
CA GLY A 341 16.81 -12.50 31.69
C GLY A 341 16.28 -12.35 30.27
N VAL A 342 16.84 -11.46 29.46
CA VAL A 342 16.38 -11.22 28.08
C VAL A 342 17.41 -11.71 27.09
N MET A 343 16.96 -12.49 26.12
CA MET A 343 17.78 -13.13 25.10
C MET A 343 17.40 -12.59 23.71
N LEU A 344 18.38 -12.45 22.82
CA LEU A 344 18.19 -12.16 21.40
C LEU A 344 18.31 -13.47 20.60
N LEU A 345 17.31 -13.72 19.77
CA LEU A 345 17.19 -14.90 18.92
C LEU A 345 17.17 -14.41 17.46
N ASP A 346 18.21 -14.68 16.68
CA ASP A 346 18.33 -14.20 15.29
C ASP A 346 18.24 -15.35 14.24
N GLY A 347 17.97 -16.57 14.69
CA GLY A 347 17.86 -17.77 13.85
C GLY A 347 19.17 -18.26 13.23
N LYS A 348 20.27 -17.52 13.38
CA LYS A 348 21.57 -17.81 12.75
C LYS A 348 22.65 -18.13 13.78
N THR A 349 22.58 -17.52 14.96
CA THR A 349 23.60 -17.56 15.99
C THR A 349 23.12 -18.42 17.15
N LEU A 350 23.82 -19.54 17.39
CA LEU A 350 23.59 -20.44 18.52
C LEU A 350 24.87 -20.51 19.38
N PRO A 351 24.78 -20.37 20.71
CA PRO A 351 23.56 -20.19 21.51
C PRO A 351 22.96 -18.76 21.41
N PRO A 352 21.68 -18.57 21.79
CA PRO A 352 21.05 -17.26 21.87
C PRO A 352 21.88 -16.24 22.66
N VAL A 353 21.90 -14.98 22.20
CA VAL A 353 22.76 -13.94 22.79
C VAL A 353 22.04 -13.29 23.97
N GLN A 354 22.66 -13.32 25.15
CA GLN A 354 22.07 -12.68 26.34
C GLN A 354 22.24 -11.16 26.26
N VAL A 355 21.12 -10.44 26.33
CA VAL A 355 21.08 -8.96 26.25
C VAL A 355 21.00 -8.34 27.64
N PHE A 356 20.17 -8.93 28.51
CA PHE A 356 20.04 -8.55 29.91
C PHE A 356 20.17 -9.79 30.80
N ASP A 357 20.85 -9.64 31.94
CA ASP A 357 21.04 -10.75 32.87
C ASP A 357 19.77 -11.07 33.68
N ARG A 358 19.87 -12.10 34.53
CA ARG A 358 18.77 -12.58 35.39
C ARG A 358 18.29 -11.55 36.41
N THR A 359 19.01 -10.44 36.60
CA THR A 359 18.62 -9.39 37.55
C THR A 359 17.50 -8.49 37.01
N MET A 360 17.24 -8.55 35.69
CA MET A 360 16.18 -7.80 35.02
C MET A 360 14.97 -8.71 34.70
N VAL A 361 14.03 -8.80 35.64
CA VAL A 361 12.80 -9.60 35.49
C VAL A 361 11.77 -8.81 34.69
N VAL A 362 11.84 -8.89 33.36
CA VAL A 362 10.93 -8.20 32.45
C VAL A 362 9.60 -8.94 32.34
N LYS A 363 8.50 -8.23 32.57
CA LYS A 363 7.13 -8.74 32.43
C LYS A 363 6.46 -8.31 31.14
N GLN A 364 6.90 -7.19 30.56
CA GLN A 364 6.37 -6.67 29.31
C GLN A 364 7.50 -5.92 28.61
N MET A 365 7.57 -6.04 27.29
CA MET A 365 8.49 -5.29 26.46
C MET A 365 7.78 -4.79 25.22
N HIS A 366 8.28 -3.68 24.68
CA HIS A 366 7.84 -3.16 23.41
C HIS A 366 9.01 -2.51 22.67
N VAL A 367 9.22 -2.91 21.42
CA VAL A 367 10.27 -2.42 20.53
C VAL A 367 9.64 -1.42 19.57
N LEU A 368 10.05 -0.16 19.68
CA LEU A 368 9.65 0.95 18.83
C LEU A 368 10.81 1.29 17.90
N GLU A 369 11.00 0.49 16.85
CA GLU A 369 12.10 0.66 15.88
C GLU A 369 12.16 2.04 15.23
N PRO A 370 11.05 2.64 14.74
CA PRO A 370 11.09 3.95 14.10
C PRO A 370 11.54 5.06 15.05
N GLN A 371 11.38 4.88 16.36
CA GLN A 371 11.76 5.83 17.40
C GLN A 371 13.11 5.50 18.06
N ASP A 372 13.78 4.41 17.66
CA ASP A 372 15.03 3.91 18.25
C ASP A 372 14.90 3.54 19.74
N LEU A 373 13.74 3.03 20.19
CA LEU A 373 13.46 2.77 21.61
C LEU A 373 13.07 1.30 21.88
N LEU A 374 13.59 0.75 22.97
CA LEU A 374 13.07 -0.43 23.65
C LEU A 374 12.51 0.00 25.00
N ILE A 375 11.25 -0.29 25.25
CA ILE A 375 10.58 -0.03 26.52
C ILE A 375 10.35 -1.36 27.22
N THR A 376 10.72 -1.48 28.49
CA THR A 376 10.47 -2.68 29.28
C THR A 376 9.85 -2.34 30.61
N ARG A 377 8.88 -3.14 31.03
CA ARG A 377 8.37 -3.15 32.41
C ARG A 377 9.04 -4.29 33.15
N ALA A 378 9.80 -3.98 34.19
CA ALA A 378 10.40 -4.99 35.05
C ALA A 378 9.94 -4.84 36.50
N ASP A 379 9.71 -5.98 37.16
CA ASP A 379 9.21 -6.02 38.52
C ASP A 379 10.35 -5.93 39.53
N LYS A 380 10.12 -5.21 40.63
CA LYS A 380 11.01 -5.19 41.80
C LYS A 380 10.17 -5.38 43.07
N GLY A 381 9.79 -6.62 43.35
CA GLY A 381 8.96 -6.93 44.51
C GLY A 381 7.53 -6.45 44.32
N LYS A 382 7.06 -5.51 45.16
CA LYS A 382 5.70 -4.94 45.06
C LYS A 382 5.58 -3.78 44.06
N ASP A 383 6.69 -3.30 43.51
CA ASP A 383 6.71 -2.16 42.57
C ASP A 383 7.07 -2.62 41.15
N ALA A 384 6.27 -2.23 40.15
CA ALA A 384 6.61 -2.34 38.74
C ALA A 384 7.34 -1.08 38.26
N ARG A 385 8.39 -1.22 37.44
CA ARG A 385 9.17 -0.09 36.92
C ARG A 385 9.30 -0.14 35.41
N LEU A 386 9.24 1.02 34.77
CA LEU A 386 9.51 1.19 33.34
C LEU A 386 10.97 1.58 33.10
N TYR A 387 11.58 0.92 32.13
CA TYR A 387 12.93 1.17 31.64
C TYR A 387 12.88 1.44 30.14
N VAL A 388 13.65 2.43 29.69
CA VAL A 388 13.72 2.84 28.29
C VAL A 388 15.17 2.77 27.84
N PHE A 389 15.42 2.07 26.74
CA PHE A 389 16.74 1.86 26.16
C PHE A 389 16.75 2.33 24.71
N ARG A 390 17.89 2.85 24.23
CA ARG A 390 18.07 3.10 22.80
C ARG A 390 18.54 1.84 22.07
N LEU A 391 17.83 1.46 21.01
CA LEU A 391 18.14 0.26 20.22
C LEU A 391 19.51 0.37 19.54
N SER A 392 19.85 1.52 18.97
CA SER A 392 21.15 1.84 18.38
C SER A 392 22.32 1.62 19.34
N THR A 393 22.14 2.00 20.60
CA THR A 393 23.16 1.80 21.65
C THR A 393 23.30 0.33 22.02
N MET A 394 22.20 -0.41 22.01
CA MET A 394 22.21 -1.86 22.28
C MET A 394 22.84 -2.63 21.13
N LYS A 395 22.53 -2.28 19.89
CA LYS A 395 23.09 -2.90 18.68
C LYS A 395 24.61 -2.78 18.64
N ARG A 396 25.13 -1.57 18.90
CA ARG A 396 26.58 -1.34 19.01
C ARG A 396 27.23 -2.16 20.13
N GLY A 397 26.58 -2.26 21.29
CA GLY A 397 27.10 -3.07 22.41
C GLY A 397 27.15 -4.58 22.10
N LEU A 398 26.18 -5.08 21.34
CA LEU A 398 26.17 -6.47 20.86
C LEU A 398 27.26 -6.73 19.83
N GLU A 399 27.47 -5.80 18.89
CA GLU A 399 28.55 -5.86 17.88
C GLU A 399 29.95 -5.81 18.52
N GLU A 400 30.12 -5.02 19.58
CA GLU A 400 31.37 -4.87 20.34
C GLU A 400 31.60 -5.98 21.38
N ARG A 401 30.68 -6.97 21.50
CA ARG A 401 30.67 -8.02 22.54
C ARG A 401 30.88 -7.50 23.97
N GLN A 402 30.42 -6.28 24.25
CA GLN A 402 30.47 -5.74 25.60
C GLN A 402 29.41 -6.42 26.48
N LEU A 403 29.79 -6.62 27.76
CA LEU A 403 29.11 -7.47 28.74
C LEU A 403 27.59 -7.26 28.81
N VAL A 404 26.88 -8.38 28.99
CA VAL A 404 25.46 -8.46 29.33
C VAL A 404 25.08 -7.35 30.31
N ARG A 405 24.06 -6.56 29.98
CA ARG A 405 23.66 -5.43 30.83
C ARG A 405 22.98 -5.93 32.09
N SER A 406 23.47 -5.44 33.22
CA SER A 406 22.90 -5.71 34.54
C SER A 406 21.98 -4.58 34.98
N LYS A 407 21.15 -4.83 35.99
CA LYS A 407 20.30 -3.80 36.62
C LYS A 407 21.08 -2.59 37.14
N CYS A 408 22.38 -2.73 37.43
CA CYS A 408 23.24 -1.62 37.89
C CYS A 408 23.66 -0.67 36.75
N ASP A 409 23.65 -1.14 35.51
CA ASP A 409 24.05 -0.34 34.33
C ASP A 409 22.93 0.58 33.82
N THR A 410 21.72 0.43 34.35
CA THR A 410 20.55 1.22 33.96
C THR A 410 20.51 2.56 34.73
N SER A 411 21.22 3.58 34.24
CA SER A 411 21.16 4.92 34.82
C SER A 411 19.85 5.65 34.45
N ARG A 412 19.22 6.29 35.44
CA ARG A 412 18.01 7.13 35.30
C ARG A 412 18.25 8.25 34.28
N LYS A 413 17.58 8.21 33.13
CA LYS A 413 17.38 9.40 32.28
C LYS A 413 15.98 9.36 31.66
N GLY A 414 15.04 10.07 32.28
CA GLY A 414 13.70 10.31 31.74
C GLY A 414 12.88 11.16 32.70
N ASN A 415 12.43 12.32 32.24
CA ASN A 415 11.54 13.20 33.01
C ASN A 415 10.21 12.50 33.29
N PHE A 416 9.59 12.81 34.41
CA PHE A 416 8.35 12.20 34.92
C PHE A 416 7.23 12.10 33.87
N TRP A 417 7.16 13.05 32.93
CA TRP A 417 6.21 13.10 31.82
C TRP A 417 6.44 12.04 30.72
N THR A 418 7.69 11.64 30.47
CA THR A 418 8.00 10.60 29.47
C THR A 418 7.54 9.24 29.96
N CYS A 419 7.69 8.96 31.26
CA CYS A 419 7.22 7.71 31.87
C CYS A 419 5.68 7.62 31.92
N LEU A 420 4.96 8.75 32.06
CA LEU A 420 3.50 8.76 32.09
C LEU A 420 2.89 8.41 30.72
N PHE A 421 3.46 8.95 29.64
CA PHE A 421 3.01 8.67 28.27
C PHE A 421 3.32 7.22 27.85
N LEU A 422 4.47 6.69 28.26
CA LEU A 422 4.88 5.31 27.99
C LEU A 422 4.09 4.26 28.80
N SER A 423 3.58 4.63 29.99
CA SER A 423 2.68 3.79 30.78
C SER A 423 1.33 3.55 30.11
N LEU A 424 0.87 4.45 29.23
CA LEU A 424 -0.39 4.30 28.50
C LEU A 424 -0.24 3.29 27.36
N ILE A 425 0.88 3.33 26.63
CA ILE A 425 1.18 2.41 25.51
C ILE A 425 1.21 0.93 25.98
N LEU A 426 1.71 0.67 27.18
CA LEU A 426 1.79 -0.70 27.72
C LEU A 426 0.48 -1.19 28.37
N ASN A 427 -0.43 -0.29 28.77
CA ASN A 427 -1.72 -0.70 29.34
C ASN A 427 -2.77 -0.99 28.25
N ASP A 428 -2.64 -0.44 27.04
CA ASP A 428 -3.56 -0.69 25.93
C ASP A 428 -3.34 -2.04 25.21
N THR A 429 -2.37 -2.84 25.64
CA THR A 429 -2.08 -4.19 25.08
C THR A 429 -2.42 -5.35 26.01
N ALA A 430 -3.09 -5.07 27.15
CA ALA A 430 -3.66 -6.10 28.01
C ALA A 430 -5.18 -6.22 27.77
N ALA A 431 -5.55 -6.68 26.57
CA ALA A 431 -6.85 -7.27 26.26
C ALA A 431 -6.68 -8.33 25.17
#